data_AF-A0A7W9T9L8-F1
#
_entry.id   AF-A0A7W9T9L8-F1
#
_cell.length_a   1.000
_cell.length_b   1.000
_cell.length_c   1.000
_cell.angle_alpha   90.00
_cell.angle_beta   90.00
_cell.angle_gamma   90.00
#
_symmetry.space_group_name_H-M   'P 1'
#
loop_
_entity.id
_entity.type
_entity.pdbx_description
1 polymer ?
#
loop_
_entity_poly.entity_id
_entity_poly.type
_entity_poly.pdbx_seq_one_letter_code
_entity_poly.pdbx_strand_id
1 'polypeptide(L)'
;MTDANVLLRQHQRDEHGGESTGRRIFRYVPYTIVQDASAQPEYEAYCVSGEEEDCGAGSGPCQAPGEVEEWQRRHTQETRHLRYRRSFADYAVLDRRAY
;
A
#
# COMPACT_ATOMS: atom_id res chain seq x y z
N MET A 1 22.46 16.79 -57.59
CA MET A 1 22.89 17.36 -56.30
C MET A 1 21.64 17.53 -55.46
N THR A 2 21.48 16.69 -54.45
CA THR A 2 20.33 16.75 -53.55
C THR A 2 20.52 17.97 -52.67
N ASP A 3 19.60 18.94 -52.79
CA ASP A 3 19.67 20.19 -52.06
C ASP A 3 19.66 19.91 -50.55
N ALA A 4 20.71 20.37 -49.86
CA ALA A 4 20.89 20.12 -48.43
C ALA A 4 19.71 20.65 -47.59
N ASN A 5 18.96 21.65 -48.10
CA ASN A 5 17.75 22.14 -47.43
C ASN A 5 16.57 21.17 -47.55
N VAL A 6 16.51 20.37 -48.62
CA VAL A 6 15.45 19.36 -48.78
C VAL A 6 15.66 18.22 -47.79
N LEU A 7 16.90 17.76 -47.62
CA LEU A 7 17.25 16.74 -46.63
C LEU A 7 17.06 17.24 -45.18
N LEU A 8 17.37 18.51 -44.91
CA LEU A 8 17.13 19.10 -43.59
C LEU A 8 15.63 19.18 -43.25
N ARG A 9 14.78 19.55 -44.22
CA ARG A 9 13.32 19.61 -44.04
C ARG A 9 12.68 18.24 -43.86
N GLN A 10 13.24 17.20 -44.47
CA GLN A 10 12.74 15.83 -44.30
C GLN A 10 13.10 15.30 -42.91
N HIS A 11 14.35 15.50 -42.47
CA HIS A 11 14.81 15.09 -41.13
C HIS A 11 14.06 15.81 -39.99
N GLN A 12 13.71 17.09 -40.17
CA GLN A 12 12.93 17.85 -39.19
C GLN A 12 11.47 17.36 -39.05
N ARG A 13 10.90 16.71 -40.07
CA ARG A 13 9.52 16.15 -40.01
C ARG A 13 9.48 14.75 -39.42
N ASP A 14 10.55 13.97 -39.59
CA ASP A 14 10.61 12.58 -39.11
C ASP A 14 11.03 12.48 -37.62
N GLU A 15 11.95 13.33 -37.15
CA GLU A 15 12.40 13.31 -35.74
C GLU A 15 11.45 14.04 -34.78
N HIS A 16 10.65 14.99 -35.28
CA HIS A 16 9.58 15.66 -34.53
C HIS A 16 8.20 15.13 -34.96
N GLY A 17 8.09 13.81 -35.08
CA GLY A 17 6.85 13.07 -35.25
C GLY A 17 5.85 13.37 -34.12
N GLY A 18 5.11 14.45 -34.30
CA GLY A 18 3.90 14.79 -33.57
C GLY A 18 4.15 15.43 -32.21
N GLU A 19 4.27 16.76 -32.17
CA GLU A 19 3.62 17.48 -31.07
C GLU A 19 2.19 16.95 -31.01
N SER A 20 1.80 16.34 -29.89
CA SER A 20 0.50 15.70 -29.74
C SER A 20 -0.59 16.77 -29.94
N THR A 21 -1.01 16.99 -31.19
CA THR A 21 -2.07 17.92 -31.61
C THR A 21 -3.44 17.45 -31.14
N GLY A 22 -3.52 16.22 -30.59
CA GLY A 22 -4.61 15.80 -29.74
C GLY A 22 -4.49 16.44 -28.35
N ARG A 23 -5.44 17.30 -28.01
CA ARG A 23 -5.66 17.79 -26.64
C ARG A 23 -5.66 16.58 -25.69
N ARG A 24 -4.68 16.49 -24.78
CA ARG A 24 -4.66 15.45 -23.74
C ARG A 24 -5.83 15.71 -22.80
N ILE A 25 -6.73 14.73 -22.70
CA ILE A 25 -7.88 14.80 -21.79
C ILE A 25 -7.55 13.94 -20.57
N PHE A 26 -7.21 14.59 -19.46
CA PHE A 26 -7.16 13.94 -18.16
C PHE A 26 -8.59 13.81 -17.65
N ARG A 27 -9.10 12.58 -17.60
CA ARG A 27 -10.41 12.28 -17.02
C ARG A 27 -10.21 11.72 -15.62
N TYR A 28 -11.01 12.20 -14.68
CA TYR A 28 -11.14 11.53 -13.40
C TYR A 28 -11.61 10.10 -13.62
N VAL A 29 -10.93 9.15 -13.00
CA VAL A 29 -11.30 7.74 -12.99
C VAL A 29 -11.63 7.41 -11.53
N PRO A 30 -12.89 7.06 -11.20
CA PRO A 30 -13.22 6.65 -9.85
C PRO A 30 -12.56 5.30 -9.57
N TYR A 31 -11.76 5.26 -8.50
CA TYR A 31 -11.27 4.03 -7.91
C TYR A 31 -11.95 3.83 -6.56
N THR A 32 -12.26 2.58 -6.24
CA THR A 32 -12.71 2.17 -4.91
C THR A 32 -11.58 1.36 -4.27
N ILE A 33 -11.26 1.66 -3.02
CA ILE A 33 -10.34 0.84 -2.23
C ILE A 33 -11.15 -0.35 -1.69
N VAL A 34 -10.70 -1.57 -1.98
CA VAL A 34 -11.30 -2.81 -1.49
C VAL A 34 -10.22 -3.71 -0.90
N GLN A 35 -10.59 -4.59 0.04
CA GLN A 35 -9.65 -5.58 0.57
C GLN A 35 -9.23 -6.55 -0.53
N ASP A 36 -7.95 -6.90 -0.55
CA ASP A 36 -7.39 -7.91 -1.44
C ASP A 36 -7.77 -9.31 -0.92
N ALA A 37 -8.69 -9.97 -1.61
CA ALA A 37 -9.12 -11.32 -1.25
C ALA A 37 -8.04 -12.39 -1.47
N SER A 38 -6.94 -12.06 -2.17
CA SER A 38 -5.83 -12.99 -2.42
C SER A 38 -4.77 -13.01 -1.31
N ALA A 39 -4.78 -12.02 -0.43
CA ALA A 39 -3.80 -11.89 0.64
C ALA A 39 -4.46 -12.06 2.02
N GLN A 40 -3.77 -12.76 2.91
CA GLN A 40 -4.22 -12.93 4.29
C GLN A 40 -3.86 -11.69 5.11
N PRO A 41 -4.73 -11.25 6.02
CA PRO A 41 -4.41 -10.17 6.94
C PRO A 41 -3.42 -10.62 8.02
N GLU A 42 -2.70 -9.65 8.55
CA GLU A 42 -1.75 -9.82 9.64
C GLU A 42 -2.28 -9.18 10.92
N TYR A 43 -2.05 -9.85 12.04
CA TYR A 43 -2.48 -9.43 13.36
C TYR A 43 -1.27 -9.30 14.26
N GLU A 44 -1.24 -8.28 15.10
CA GLU A 44 -0.16 -8.11 16.06
C GLU A 44 -0.69 -7.46 17.33
N ALA A 45 -0.05 -7.73 18.47
CA ALA A 45 -0.26 -6.95 19.68
C ALA A 45 1.05 -6.53 20.31
N TYR A 46 0.98 -5.39 21.00
CA TYR A 46 2.03 -4.83 21.82
C TYR A 46 1.48 -4.60 23.24
N CYS A 47 2.25 -4.99 24.23
CA CYS A 47 1.99 -4.66 25.62
C CYS A 47 2.35 -3.19 25.85
N VAL A 48 1.33 -2.39 26.12
CA VAL A 48 1.43 -0.95 26.46
C VAL A 48 1.07 -0.73 27.93
N SER A 49 1.29 -1.77 28.73
CA SER A 49 1.21 -1.69 30.19
C SER A 49 2.57 -1.28 30.73
N GLY A 50 2.55 -0.54 31.82
CA GLY A 50 3.73 0.01 32.46
C GLY A 50 3.36 1.38 33.05
N GLU A 51 3.95 1.72 34.19
CA GLU A 51 3.61 2.95 34.91
C GLU A 51 4.40 4.15 34.39
N GLU A 52 5.68 3.95 34.09
CA GLU A 52 6.60 4.99 33.61
C GLU A 52 6.91 4.84 32.12
N GLU A 53 7.11 3.60 31.65
CA GLU A 53 7.33 3.25 30.24
C GLU A 53 6.53 2.02 29.86
N ASP A 54 6.12 1.94 28.58
CA ASP A 54 5.48 0.75 28.04
C ASP A 54 6.41 -0.47 28.14
N CYS A 55 5.88 -1.59 28.63
CA CYS A 55 6.56 -2.89 28.65
C CYS A 55 7.15 -3.26 27.28
N GLY A 56 6.46 -2.87 26.20
CA GLY A 56 6.98 -2.95 24.83
C GLY A 56 7.04 -4.36 24.25
N ALA A 57 6.75 -5.40 25.04
CA ALA A 57 6.70 -6.77 24.56
C ALA A 57 5.63 -6.92 23.45
N GLY A 58 5.96 -7.62 22.37
CA GLY A 58 5.06 -7.83 21.23
C GLY A 58 4.82 -9.31 20.93
N SER A 59 3.67 -9.62 20.34
CA SER A 59 3.38 -10.95 19.79
C SER A 59 4.19 -11.24 18.52
N GLY A 60 4.64 -10.19 17.82
CA GLY A 60 5.03 -10.27 16.42
C GLY A 60 3.82 -10.44 15.49
N PRO A 61 4.05 -10.44 14.17
CA PRO A 61 3.01 -10.70 13.17
C PRO A 61 2.45 -12.13 13.30
N CYS A 62 1.13 -12.23 13.38
CA CYS A 62 0.36 -13.47 13.45
C CYS A 62 -0.63 -13.54 12.29
N GLN A 63 -0.97 -14.75 11.85
CA GLN A 63 -1.90 -14.97 10.73
C GLN A 63 -3.34 -15.13 11.21
N ALA A 64 -3.54 -15.35 12.52
CA ALA A 64 -4.86 -15.44 13.12
C ALA A 64 -5.00 -14.57 14.38
N PRO A 65 -6.20 -13.99 14.63
CA PRO A 65 -6.49 -13.26 15.87
C PRO A 65 -6.25 -14.09 17.14
N GLY A 66 -6.51 -15.40 17.07
CA GLY A 66 -6.39 -16.31 18.20
C GLY A 66 -4.96 -16.48 18.71
N GLU A 67 -3.96 -16.38 17.83
CA GLU A 67 -2.54 -16.45 18.19
C GLU A 67 -2.14 -15.22 19.03
N VAL A 68 -2.60 -14.03 18.62
CA VAL A 68 -2.42 -12.78 19.37
C VAL A 68 -3.08 -12.86 20.74
N GLU A 69 -4.29 -13.39 20.82
CA GLU A 69 -5.01 -13.56 22.09
C GLU A 69 -4.34 -14.56 23.03
N GLU A 70 -3.79 -15.65 22.48
CA GLU A 70 -3.01 -16.60 23.27
C GLU A 70 -1.75 -15.95 23.84
N TRP A 71 -1.02 -15.19 23.01
CA TRP A 71 0.14 -14.43 23.47
C TRP A 71 -0.24 -13.45 24.59
N GLN A 72 -1.33 -12.68 24.44
CA GLN A 72 -1.83 -11.77 25.47
C GLN A 72 -2.17 -12.50 26.78
N ARG A 73 -2.84 -13.66 26.69
CA ARG A 73 -3.17 -14.49 27.86
C ARG A 73 -1.92 -14.96 28.58
N ARG A 74 -0.91 -15.43 27.85
CA ARG A 74 0.37 -15.88 28.41
C ARG A 74 1.13 -14.73 29.05
N HIS A 75 1.25 -13.60 28.35
CA HIS A 75 1.93 -12.42 28.86
C HIS A 75 1.27 -11.87 30.13
N THR A 76 -0.07 -11.82 30.17
CA THR A 76 -0.84 -11.41 31.36
C THR A 76 -0.58 -12.34 32.54
N GLN A 77 -0.48 -13.65 32.31
CA GLN A 77 -0.22 -14.60 33.38
C GLN A 77 1.15 -14.38 34.02
N GLU A 78 2.15 -14.03 33.21
CA GLU A 78 3.54 -13.83 33.64
C GLU A 78 3.77 -12.44 34.27
N THR A 79 3.20 -11.38 33.68
CA THR A 79 3.53 -9.99 34.04
C THR A 79 2.42 -9.25 34.79
N ARG A 80 1.20 -9.81 34.81
CA ARG A 80 -0.03 -9.13 35.28
C ARG A 80 -0.40 -7.86 34.51
N HIS A 81 0.22 -7.63 33.36
CA HIS A 81 -0.15 -6.56 32.44
C HIS A 81 -1.52 -6.81 31.82
N LEU A 82 -2.35 -5.77 31.74
CA LEU A 82 -3.75 -5.84 31.30
C LEU A 82 -4.07 -4.92 30.13
N ARG A 83 -3.15 -4.03 29.74
CA ARG A 83 -3.33 -3.07 28.66
C ARG A 83 -2.48 -3.45 27.45
N TYR A 84 -3.15 -3.62 26.32
CA TYR A 84 -2.55 -4.05 25.06
C TYR A 84 -3.03 -3.19 23.91
N ARG A 85 -2.13 -2.83 22.99
CA ARG A 85 -2.45 -2.25 21.68
C ARG A 85 -2.48 -3.39 20.65
N ARG A 86 -3.55 -3.48 19.86
CA ARG A 86 -3.65 -4.43 18.75
C ARG A 86 -3.54 -3.70 17.42
N SER A 87 -2.84 -4.31 16.48
CA SER A 87 -2.77 -3.89 15.08
C SER A 87 -3.41 -4.97 14.22
N PHE A 88 -4.16 -4.53 13.22
CA PHE A 88 -4.70 -5.35 12.14
C PHE A 88 -4.26 -4.70 10.84
N ALA A 89 -3.57 -5.45 10.00
CA ALA A 89 -3.11 -5.00 8.71
C ALA A 89 -3.68 -5.93 7.65
N ASP A 90 -4.49 -5.39 6.76
CA ASP A 90 -4.96 -6.06 5.57
C ASP A 90 -4.30 -5.47 4.32
N TYR A 91 -4.41 -6.21 3.23
CA TYR A 91 -3.95 -5.78 1.93
C TYR A 91 -5.15 -5.19 1.18
N ALA A 92 -4.93 -4.10 0.44
CA ALA A 92 -5.97 -3.42 -0.31
C ALA A 92 -5.59 -3.23 -1.77
N VAL A 93 -6.57 -3.37 -2.66
CA VAL A 93 -6.45 -3.11 -4.09
C VAL A 93 -7.38 -1.96 -4.50
N LEU A 94 -6.98 -1.22 -5.53
CA LEU A 94 -7.79 -0.17 -6.14
C LEU A 94 -8.60 -0.77 -7.31
N ASP A 95 -9.89 -0.97 -7.08
CA ASP A 95 -10.81 -1.42 -8.12
C ASP A 95 -11.32 -0.22 -8.93
N ARG A 96 -11.11 -0.27 -10.26
CA ARG A 96 -11.69 0.70 -11.17
C ARG A 96 -13.10 0.26 -11.48
N ARG A 97 -14.08 0.71 -10.70
CA ARG A 97 -15.49 0.46 -11.05
C ARG A 97 -15.81 1.04 -12.43
N ALA A 98 -16.07 0.16 -13.38
CA ALA A 98 -16.82 0.53 -14.57
C ALA A 98 -18.28 0.67 -14.13
N TYR A 99 -18.79 1.91 -14.16
CA TYR A 99 -20.23 2.15 -14.09
C TYR A 99 -20.92 1.62 -15.35
#